data_AF-A0A1V4U396-F1
#
_entry.id   AF-A0A1V4U396-F1
#
_cell.length_a   1.000
_cell.length_b   1.000
_cell.length_c   1.000
_cell.angle_alpha   90.00
_cell.angle_beta   90.00
_cell.angle_gamma   90.00
#
_symmetry.space_group_name_H-M   'P 1'
#
loop_
_entity.id
_entity.type
_entity.pdbx_description
1 polymer ?
#
loop_
_entity_poly.entity_id
_entity_poly.type
_entity_poly.pdbx_seq_one_letter_code
_entity_poly.pdbx_strand_id
1 'polypeptide(L)' 'MKKEILTDENGKPWGIAYTLDDLDNDGSELFDELTRLLGDD' A
#
# COMPACT_ATOMS: atom_id res chain seq x y z
N MET A 1 -7.07 -0.20 7.62
CA MET A 1 -5.94 -0.61 6.75
C MET A 1 -4.58 -0.43 7.44
N LYS A 2 -3.65 -1.36 7.24
CA LYS A 2 -2.24 -1.25 7.68
C LYS A 2 -1.28 -1.28 6.49
N LYS A 3 -0.23 -0.46 6.50
CA LYS A 3 0.79 -0.34 5.45
C LYS A 3 2.17 -0.79 5.94
N GLU A 4 2.87 -1.60 5.14
CA GLU A 4 4.21 -2.10 5.45
C GLU A 4 5.13 -1.99 4.23
N ILE A 5 6.38 -1.55 4.44
CA ILE A 5 7.41 -1.53 3.38
C ILE A 5 8.11 -2.88 3.35
N LEU A 6 8.09 -3.52 2.18
CA LEU A 6 8.79 -4.77 1.96
C LEU A 6 10.23 -4.49 1.55
N THR A 7 11.17 -5.10 2.26
CA THR A 7 12.61 -5.04 1.96
C THR A 7 13.12 -6.39 1.46
N ASP A 8 14.13 -6.37 0.60
CA ASP A 8 14.81 -7.57 0.15
C ASP A 8 15.79 -8.08 1.22
N GLU A 9 16.52 -9.15 0.91
CA GLU A 9 17.53 -9.74 1.80
C GLU A 9 18.68 -8.78 2.16
N ASN A 10 18.86 -7.70 1.39
CA ASN A 10 19.89 -6.68 1.60
C ASN A 10 19.31 -5.42 2.29
N GLY A 11 18.03 -5.45 2.68
CA GLY A 11 17.34 -4.31 3.30
C GLY A 11 16.89 -3.24 2.31
N LYS A 12 16.96 -3.49 0.99
CA LYS A 12 16.51 -2.54 -0.03
C LYS A 12 14.98 -2.62 -0.19
N PRO A 13 14.25 -1.48 -0.12
CA PRO A 13 12.82 -1.46 -0.39
C PRO A 13 12.51 -1.92 -1.82
N TRP A 14 11.56 -2.83 -1.97
CA TRP A 14 11.12 -3.35 -3.28
C TRP A 14 9.60 -3.36 -3.46
N GLY A 15 8.82 -3.21 -2.39
CA GLY A 15 7.37 -3.21 -2.48
C GLY A 15 6.70 -2.59 -1.27
N ILE A 16 5.39 -2.43 -1.37
CA ILE A 16 4.51 -1.99 -0.29
C ILE A 16 3.40 -3.04 -0.15
N ALA A 17 3.20 -3.54 1.06
CA ALA A 17 2.11 -4.43 1.40
C ALA A 17 1.02 -3.65 2.15
N TYR A 18 -0.23 -3.90 1.78
CA TYR A 18 -1.41 -3.38 2.45
C TYR A 18 -2.19 -4.55 3.05
N THR A 19 -2.51 -4.46 4.34
CA THR A 19 -3.43 -5.37 5.02
C THR A 19 -4.77 -4.65 5.17
N LEU A 20 -5.82 -5.26 4.63
CA LEU A 20 -7.20 -4.78 4.72
C LEU A 20 -7.87 -5.59 5.83
N ASP A 21 -8.23 -4.92 6.91
CA ASP A 21 -8.91 -5.52 8.07
C ASP A 21 -10.44 -5.38 7.95
N ASP A 22 -10.90 -4.37 7.21
CA ASP A 22 -12.30 -4.13 6.89
C ASP A 22 -12.45 -3.86 5.38
N LEU A 23 -12.92 -4.85 4.61
CA LEU A 23 -13.00 -4.74 3.16
C LEU A 23 -13.98 -3.65 2.68
N ASP A 24 -15.02 -3.33 3.45
CA ASP A 24 -16.03 -2.36 3.05
C ASP A 24 -15.53 -0.91 3.18
N ASN A 25 -14.66 -0.65 4.16
CA ASN A 25 -14.10 0.68 4.43
C ASN A 25 -12.67 0.85 3.90
N ASP A 26 -11.82 -0.18 3.97
CA ASP A 26 -10.41 -0.09 3.58
C ASP A 26 -10.23 -0.12 2.05
N GLY A 27 -11.21 -0.63 1.30
CA GLY A 27 -11.13 -0.73 -0.15
C GLY A 27 -11.09 0.63 -0.87
N SER A 28 -11.88 1.60 -0.40
CA SER A 28 -11.87 2.96 -0.94
C SER A 28 -10.59 3.72 -0.55
N GLU A 29 -10.13 3.56 0.70
CA GLU A 29 -8.89 4.15 1.18
C GLU A 29 -7.67 3.63 0.40
N LEU A 30 -7.62 2.33 0.10
CA LEU A 30 -6.58 1.73 -0.75
C LEU A 30 -6.60 2.31 -2.17
N PHE A 31 -7.78 2.46 -2.77
CA PHE A 31 -7.92 3.01 -4.11
C PHE A 31 -7.41 4.45 -4.20
N ASP A 32 -7.75 5.29 -3.21
CA ASP A 32 -7.28 6.67 -3.14
C ASP A 32 -5.76 6.75 -2.95
N GLU A 33 -5.19 5.88 -2.10
CA GLU A 33 -3.75 5.84 -1.87
C GLU A 33 -2.97 5.39 -3.12
N LEU A 34 -3.44 4.35 -3.82
CA LEU A 34 -2.85 3.89 -5.06
C LEU A 34 -2.95 4.96 -6.16
N THR A 35 -4.07 5.66 -6.23
CA THR A 35 -4.27 6.77 -7.18
C THR A 35 -3.29 7.91 -6.91
N ARG A 36 -2.98 8.23 -5.64
CA ARG A 36 -1.95 9.23 -5.31
C ARG A 36 -0.54 8.76 -5.64
N LEU A 37 -0.24 7.48 -5.43
CA LEU A 37 1.09 6.92 -5.69
C LEU A 37 1.40 6.74 -7.18
N LEU A 38 0.38 6.41 -7.98
CA LEU A 38 0.53 6.05 -9.39
C LEU A 38 0.01 7.14 -10.35
N GLY A 39 -0.84 8.04 -9.85
CA GLY A 39 -1.48 9.11 -10.62
C GLY A 39 -0.85 10.48 -10.42
N ASP A 40 0.27 10.57 -9.69
CA ASP A 40 1.13 11.76 -9.72
C ASP A 40 1.87 11.77 -11.07
N ASP A 41 1.58 12.80 -11.88
CA ASP A 41 2.35 13.25 -13.05
C ASP A 41 3.46 14.20 -12.58
#